data_AF-A0A830E4A0-F1
#
_entry.id   AF-A0A830E4A0-F1
#
_cell.length_a   1.000
_cell.length_b   1.000
_cell.length_c   1.000
_cell.angle_alpha   90.00
_cell.angle_beta   90.00
_cell.angle_gamma   90.00
#
_symmetry.space_group_name_H-M   'P 1'
#
loop_
_entity.id
_entity.type
_entity.pdbx_description
1 polymer ?
#
loop_
_entity_poly.entity_id
_entity_poly.type
_entity_poly.pdbx_seq_one_letter_code
_entity_poly.pdbx_strand_id
1 'polypeptide(L)'
;MLFDLEPKSKREDLFGRDNEVNAIVNFIRSKSRFLAIYGIRRVGKTSVLRVALNEASIPYCYIDARMLENDFTKRRLYQLISNYLTELSIKWRLEKPLGISQGQFGA
;
A
#
# COMPACT_ATOMS: atom_id res chain seq x y z
N MET A 1 13.90 2.61 9.88
CA MET A 1 14.36 3.34 11.08
C MET A 1 13.36 4.42 11.46
N LEU A 2 13.05 4.55 12.76
CA LEU A 2 12.05 5.50 13.30
C LEU A 2 12.23 6.95 12.81
N PHE A 3 13.48 7.44 12.73
CA PHE A 3 13.78 8.84 12.36
C PHE A 3 14.04 9.08 10.87
N ASP A 4 13.88 8.05 10.03
CA ASP A 4 13.95 8.21 8.57
C ASP A 4 12.88 9.20 8.06
N LEU A 5 13.25 10.06 7.11
CA LEU A 5 12.36 11.03 6.47
C LEU A 5 11.41 10.38 5.48
N GLU A 6 11.76 9.20 4.97
CA GLU A 6 10.92 8.45 4.04
C GLU A 6 9.69 7.84 4.72
N PRO A 7 8.56 7.66 3.99
CA PRO A 7 7.37 7.03 4.54
C PRO A 7 7.66 5.59 5.00
N LYS A 8 7.29 5.28 6.25
CA LYS A 8 7.55 3.99 6.87
C LYS A 8 6.79 2.86 6.18
N SER A 9 7.43 1.69 6.12
CA SER A 9 6.84 0.46 5.58
C SER A 9 6.70 -0.64 6.63
N LYS A 10 7.36 -0.51 7.79
CA LYS A 10 7.29 -1.49 8.89
C LYS A 10 6.59 -0.90 10.10
N ARG A 11 5.85 -1.74 10.82
CA ARG A 11 5.12 -1.35 12.03
C ARG A 11 6.04 -0.85 13.14
N GLU A 12 7.18 -1.53 13.34
CA GLU A 12 8.22 -1.15 14.32
C GLU A 12 8.80 0.26 14.11
N ASP A 13 8.75 0.77 12.88
CA ASP A 13 9.23 2.11 12.52
C ASP A 13 8.15 3.19 12.66
N LEU A 14 6.89 2.83 12.96
CA LEU A 14 5.73 3.72 13.00
C LEU A 14 5.22 3.92 14.43
N PHE A 15 5.70 4.97 15.09
CA PHE A 15 5.36 5.24 16.48
C PHE A 15 3.90 5.67 16.70
N GLY A 16 3.19 4.98 17.59
CA GLY A 16 1.91 5.43 18.18
C GLY A 16 0.72 5.47 17.23
N ARG A 17 0.73 4.70 16.14
CA ARG A 17 -0.34 4.68 15.12
C ARG A 17 -1.00 3.30 14.93
N ASP A 18 -0.92 2.46 15.95
CA ASP A 18 -1.43 1.09 15.89
C ASP A 18 -2.94 1.04 15.63
N ASN A 19 -3.70 1.99 16.20
CA ASN A 19 -5.14 2.05 16.03
C ASN A 19 -5.52 2.35 14.58
N GLU A 20 -4.86 3.31 13.94
CA GLU A 20 -5.11 3.66 12.53
C GLU A 20 -4.70 2.52 11.59
N VAL A 21 -3.55 1.88 11.85
CA VAL A 21 -3.12 0.70 11.07
C VAL A 21 -4.16 -0.41 11.16
N ASN A 22 -4.58 -0.75 12.39
CA ASN A 22 -5.58 -1.80 12.61
C ASN A 22 -6.93 -1.46 11.98
N ALA A 23 -7.37 -0.20 12.04
CA ALA A 23 -8.60 0.25 11.39
C ALA A 23 -8.56 0.04 9.87
N ILE A 24 -7.42 0.35 9.22
CA ILE A 24 -7.24 0.14 7.78
C ILE A 24 -7.21 -1.34 7.44
N VAL A 25 -6.47 -2.17 8.21
CA VAL A 25 -6.42 -3.63 7.99
C VAL A 25 -7.81 -4.26 8.12
N ASN A 26 -8.56 -3.87 9.16
CA ASN A 26 -9.93 -4.33 9.36
C ASN A 26 -10.86 -3.86 8.23
N PHE A 27 -10.69 -2.62 7.77
CA PHE A 27 -11.42 -2.11 6.62
C PHE A 27 -11.15 -2.93 5.35
N ILE A 28 -9.87 -3.24 5.06
CA ILE A 28 -9.45 -4.05 3.90
C ILE A 28 -10.11 -5.44 3.93
N ARG A 29 -10.23 -6.04 5.12
CA ARG A 29 -10.85 -7.36 5.32
C ARG A 29 -12.38 -7.32 5.36
N SER A 30 -12.98 -6.13 5.40
CA SER A 30 -14.43 -5.95 5.42
C SER A 30 -15.03 -5.93 4.01
N LYS A 31 -16.37 -5.87 3.91
CA LYS A 31 -17.09 -5.68 2.63
C LYS A 31 -17.15 -4.22 2.15
N SER A 32 -16.47 -3.31 2.85
CA SER A 32 -16.48 -1.88 2.54
C SER A 32 -15.64 -1.59 1.29
N ARG A 33 -16.08 -0.62 0.47
CA ARG A 33 -15.49 -0.37 -0.86
C ARG A 33 -14.69 0.93 -0.99
N PHE A 34 -14.81 1.83 -0.02
CA PHE A 34 -14.17 3.13 -0.06
C PHE A 34 -13.69 3.58 1.32
N LEU A 35 -12.43 4.01 1.40
CA LEU A 35 -11.81 4.56 2.59
C LEU A 35 -11.08 5.85 2.22
N ALA A 36 -11.33 6.91 2.99
CA ALA A 36 -10.59 8.16 2.88
C ALA A 36 -9.68 8.35 4.09
N ILE A 37 -8.38 8.57 3.85
CA ILE A 37 -7.40 8.89 4.90
C ILE A 37 -7.05 10.37 4.78
N TYR A 38 -7.49 11.17 5.75
CA TYR A 38 -7.34 12.63 5.75
C TYR A 38 -6.50 13.12 6.94
N GLY A 39 -6.16 14.41 6.94
CA GLY A 39 -5.36 15.07 7.98
C GLY A 39 -4.30 15.99 7.40
N ILE A 40 -3.62 16.75 8.26
CA ILE A 40 -2.64 17.77 7.85
C ILE A 40 -1.42 17.19 7.12
N ARG A 41 -0.72 18.01 6.33
CA ARG A 41 0.52 17.62 5.64
C ARG A 41 1.57 17.18 6.66
N ARG A 42 2.36 16.15 6.33
CA ARG A 42 3.39 15.54 7.20
C ARG A 42 2.89 14.84 8.49
N VAL A 43 1.58 14.59 8.65
CA VAL A 43 1.06 13.81 9.80
C VAL A 43 1.35 12.30 9.74
N GLY A 44 1.88 11.80 8.62
CA GLY A 44 2.24 10.37 8.47
C GLY A 44 1.22 9.49 7.75
N LYS A 45 0.20 10.07 7.09
CA LYS A 45 -0.84 9.32 6.33
C LYS A 45 -0.26 8.24 5.40
N THR A 46 0.76 8.60 4.62
CA THR A 46 1.43 7.67 3.68
C THR A 46 2.11 6.52 4.40
N SER A 47 2.78 6.79 5.53
CA SER A 47 3.41 5.76 6.36
C SER A 47 2.37 4.81 6.94
N VAL A 48 1.28 5.34 7.50
CA VAL A 48 0.18 4.54 8.06
C VAL A 48 -0.43 3.61 6.99
N LEU A 49 -0.72 4.14 5.81
CA LEU A 49 -1.25 3.33 4.69
C LEU A 49 -0.26 2.25 4.25
N ARG A 50 1.03 2.59 4.07
CA ARG A 50 2.05 1.62 3.65
C ARG A 50 2.23 0.50 4.66
N VAL A 51 2.30 0.82 5.94
CA VAL A 51 2.38 -0.19 7.01
C VAL A 51 1.13 -1.07 6.98
N ALA A 52 -0.08 -0.49 6.92
CA ALA A 52 -1.30 -1.28 6.88
C ALA A 52 -1.41 -2.21 5.66
N LEU A 53 -0.97 -1.77 4.47
CA LEU A 53 -0.95 -2.59 3.27
C LEU A 53 0.03 -3.78 3.38
N ASN A 54 1.19 -3.56 3.99
CA ASN A 54 2.16 -4.61 4.25
C ASN A 54 1.63 -5.63 5.27
N GLU A 55 1.02 -5.17 6.37
CA GLU A 55 0.40 -6.02 7.39
C GLU A 55 -0.79 -6.82 6.84
N ALA A 56 -1.58 -6.22 5.94
CA ALA A 56 -2.69 -6.91 5.30
C ALA A 56 -2.24 -8.07 4.39
N SER A 57 -1.00 -8.03 3.89
CA SER A 57 -0.41 -9.06 3.01
C SER A 57 -1.28 -9.39 1.79
N ILE A 58 -1.94 -8.38 1.23
CA ILE A 58 -2.80 -8.51 0.05
C ILE A 58 -2.09 -8.01 -1.22
N PRO A 59 -2.47 -8.52 -2.42
CA PRO A 59 -2.21 -7.79 -3.64
C PRO A 59 -2.88 -6.42 -3.61
N TYR A 60 -2.14 -5.37 -3.92
CA TYR A 60 -2.68 -4.01 -4.04
C TYR A 60 -2.02 -3.26 -5.19
N CYS A 61 -2.71 -2.22 -5.67
CA CYS A 61 -2.16 -1.22 -6.57
C CYS A 61 -1.94 0.11 -5.83
N TYR A 62 -0.68 0.52 -5.66
CA TYR A 62 -0.34 1.80 -5.03
C TYR A 62 -0.01 2.83 -6.11
N ILE A 63 -0.94 3.75 -6.34
CA ILE A 63 -0.79 4.82 -7.32
C ILE A 63 -0.43 6.11 -6.58
N ASP A 64 0.79 6.60 -6.78
CA ASP A 64 1.21 7.90 -6.27
C ASP A 64 0.79 9.02 -7.23
N ALA A 65 -0.38 9.60 -6.98
CA ALA A 65 -0.92 10.69 -7.80
C ALA A 65 -0.03 11.95 -7.82
N ARG A 66 0.94 12.09 -6.89
CA ARG A 66 1.92 13.20 -6.93
C ARG A 66 2.76 13.17 -8.20
N MET A 67 2.96 11.99 -8.79
CA MET A 67 3.66 11.82 -10.07
C MET A 67 2.92 12.41 -11.27
N LEU A 68 1.66 12.79 -11.08
CA LEU A 68 0.79 13.40 -12.10
C LEU A 68 0.66 14.92 -11.95
N GLU A 69 1.18 15.53 -10.86
CA GLU A 69 0.95 16.95 -10.55
C GLU A 69 1.45 17.91 -11.65
N ASN A 70 2.47 17.51 -12.41
CA ASN A 70 3.08 18.34 -13.47
C ASN A 70 2.70 17.92 -14.91
N ASP A 71 1.98 16.81 -15.08
CA ASP A 71 1.55 16.27 -16.39
C ASP A 71 0.34 15.35 -16.19
N PHE A 72 -0.84 15.95 -16.04
CA PHE A 72 -2.10 15.23 -15.88
C PHE A 72 -2.71 14.86 -17.24
N THR A 73 -1.99 14.06 -18.03
CA THR A 73 -2.52 13.52 -19.29
C THR A 73 -3.07 12.10 -19.12
N LYS A 74 -4.09 11.75 -19.91
CA LYS A 74 -4.61 10.37 -19.98
C LYS A 74 -3.48 9.38 -20.25
N ARG A 75 -2.59 9.72 -21.18
CA ARG A 75 -1.40 8.91 -21.53
C ARG A 75 -0.56 8.60 -20.30
N ARG A 76 -0.25 9.60 -19.47
CA ARG A 76 0.56 9.43 -18.27
C ARG A 76 -0.12 8.54 -17.23
N LEU A 77 -1.43 8.70 -17.03
CA LEU A 77 -2.22 7.83 -16.16
C LEU A 77 -2.19 6.37 -16.66
N TYR A 78 -2.41 6.14 -17.95
CA TYR A 78 -2.32 4.80 -18.55
C TYR A 78 -0.93 4.20 -18.35
N GLN A 79 0.14 4.99 -18.54
CA GLN A 79 1.51 4.53 -18.30
C GLN A 79 1.75 4.12 -16.85
N LEU A 80 1.30 4.93 -15.88
CA LEU A 80 1.44 4.58 -14.45
C LEU A 80 0.71 3.28 -14.11
N ILE A 81 -0.53 3.12 -14.58
CA ILE A 81 -1.31 1.91 -14.33
C ILE A 81 -0.63 0.70 -14.99
N SER A 82 -0.25 0.81 -16.27
CA SER A 82 0.38 -0.28 -17.02
C SER A 82 1.69 -0.73 -16.38
N ASN A 83 2.58 0.20 -16.03
CA ASN A 83 3.85 -0.12 -15.37
C ASN A 83 3.62 -0.87 -14.06
N TYR A 84 2.67 -0.41 -13.25
CA TYR A 84 2.35 -1.06 -11.99
C TYR A 84 1.78 -2.47 -12.19
N LEU A 85 0.85 -2.65 -13.13
CA LEU A 85 0.30 -3.97 -13.44
C LEU A 85 1.40 -4.93 -13.92
N THR A 86 2.36 -4.46 -14.70
CA THR A 86 3.53 -5.24 -15.09
C THR A 86 4.36 -5.65 -13.89
N GLU A 87 4.74 -4.71 -13.00
CA GLU A 87 5.49 -5.01 -11.77
C GLU A 87 4.76 -6.01 -10.87
N LEU A 88 3.46 -5.81 -10.66
CA LEU A 88 2.62 -6.70 -9.86
C LEU A 88 2.57 -8.10 -10.49
N SER A 89 2.36 -8.21 -11.80
CA SER A 89 2.34 -9.50 -12.50
C SER A 89 3.65 -10.26 -12.37
N ILE A 90 4.79 -9.56 -12.41
CA ILE A 90 6.13 -10.16 -12.25
C ILE A 90 6.29 -10.65 -10.82
N LYS A 91 6.01 -9.80 -9.83
CA LYS A 91 6.12 -10.15 -8.41
C LYS A 91 5.31 -11.41 -8.08
N TRP A 92 4.05 -11.44 -8.50
CA TRP A 92 3.16 -12.59 -8.30
C TRP A 92 3.62 -13.85 -9.06
N ARG A 93 4.14 -13.69 -10.28
CA ARG A 93 4.67 -14.81 -11.06
C ARG A 93 5.94 -15.40 -10.44
N LEU A 94 6.76 -14.59 -9.77
CA LEU A 94 7.98 -15.05 -9.09
C LEU A 94 7.69 -15.67 -7.72
N GLU A 95 6.66 -15.20 -7.01
CA GLU A 95 6.27 -15.75 -5.70
C GLU A 95 5.65 -17.17 -5.81
N LYS A 96 4.97 -17.49 -6.92
CA LYS A 96 4.41 -18.84 -7.17
C LYS A 96 5.46 -19.99 -7.21
N PRO A 97 6.55 -19.92 -7.99
CA PRO A 97 7.55 -20.98 -8.08
C PRO A 97 8.54 -21.03 -6.91
N LEU A 98 8.67 -19.96 -6.11
CA LEU A 98 9.62 -19.92 -4.99
C LEU A 98 9.14 -20.64 -3.73
N GLY A 99 7.94 -21.25 -3.74
CA GLY A 99 7.45 -22.05 -2.61
C GLY A 99 7.35 -21.27 -1.30
N ILE A 100 7.30 -19.93 -1.36
CA ILE A 100 6.97 -19.08 -0.22
C ILE A 100 5.48 -19.30 0.02
N SER A 101 5.19 -20.39 0.73
CA SER A 101 3.86 -20.78 1.18
C SER A 101 3.23 -19.58 1.87
N GLN A 102 2.22 -18.99 1.23
CA GLN A 102 1.23 -18.24 1.99
C GLN A 102 0.53 -19.26 2.89
N GLY A 103 0.94 -19.28 4.15
CA GLY A 103 0.17 -19.92 5.19
C GLY A 103 -1.24 -19.34 5.15
N GLN A 104 -2.17 -20.21 4.77
CA GLN A 104 -3.59 -20.14 5.10
C GLN A 104 -4.34 -18.87 4.69
N PHE A 105 -4.89 -18.88 3.48
CA PHE A 105 -6.18 -18.23 3.21
C PHE A 105 -7.19 -19.31 2.83
N GLY A 106 -7.71 -19.97 3.86
CA GLY A 106 -8.96 -20.70 3.84
C GLY A 106 -9.97 -19.99 4.75
N ALA A 107 -11.23 -20.00 4.32
CA ALA A 107 -12.44 -19.36 4.86
C ALA A 107 -12.66 -17.90 4.46
#